data_AF-A0A259HB28-F1
#
_entry.id   AF-A0A259HB28-F1
#
_cell.length_a   1.000
_cell.length_b   1.000
_cell.length_c   1.000
_cell.angle_alpha   90.00
_cell.angle_beta   90.00
_cell.angle_gamma   90.00
#
_symmetry.space_group_name_H-M   'P 1'
#
loop_
_entity.id
_entity.type
_entity.pdbx_description
1 polymer ?
#
loop_
_entity_poly.entity_id
_entity_poly.type
_entity_poly.pdbx_seq_one_letter_code
_entity_poly.pdbx_strand_id
1 'polypeptide(L)'
;EEAAADLDHTDPVKAKAVRESALFYTRQRTQDLLTQMAVTVQGYLALVLVKKNNVELVKRVDRASTTTVAALRTAVTVAQAMTNQRLVLQQITALNTTTANMIDSTGKLLREQTGKIHEMAASSTIPLETLQRAFQNIYDTMDTIDTFKLKALDSMKQTVTTLSGEVEKSKGYIARAEGASQAKMAGPETSPLLTLEG
;
A
#
# COMPACT_ATOMS: atom_id res chain seq x y z
N GLU A 1 37.35 -42.86 -47.57
CA GLU A 1 38.31 -42.02 -48.31
C GLU A 1 39.63 -42.72 -48.51
N GLU A 2 40.22 -43.27 -47.45
CA GLU A 2 41.44 -44.10 -47.51
C GLU A 2 41.37 -45.17 -48.61
N ALA A 3 40.29 -45.96 -48.66
CA ALA A 3 40.15 -46.98 -49.70
C ALA A 3 40.17 -46.44 -51.15
N ALA A 4 39.66 -45.23 -51.40
CA ALA A 4 39.73 -44.63 -52.74
C ALA A 4 41.09 -43.98 -53.02
N ALA A 5 41.79 -43.52 -51.98
CA ALA A 5 43.15 -42.99 -52.08
C ALA A 5 44.18 -44.11 -52.31
N ASP A 6 44.02 -45.26 -51.67
CA ASP A 6 44.89 -46.43 -51.87
C ASP A 6 44.77 -47.01 -53.30
N LEU A 7 43.56 -46.92 -53.87
CA LEU A 7 43.27 -47.37 -55.23
C LEU A 7 43.80 -46.42 -56.32
N ASP A 8 44.17 -45.16 -56.02
CA ASP A 8 44.73 -44.24 -57.03
C ASP A 8 46.07 -44.72 -57.60
N HIS A 9 46.86 -45.40 -56.78
CA HIS A 9 48.18 -45.90 -57.17
C HIS A 9 48.12 -47.25 -57.91
N THR A 10 47.02 -47.98 -57.80
CA THR A 10 46.88 -49.35 -58.31
C THR A 10 45.83 -49.50 -59.42
N ASP A 11 44.71 -48.80 -59.34
CA ASP A 11 43.64 -48.77 -60.36
C ASP A 11 42.89 -47.42 -60.35
N PRO A 12 43.41 -46.41 -61.08
CA PRO A 12 42.88 -45.04 -61.03
C PRO A 12 41.47 -44.92 -61.62
N VAL A 13 41.07 -45.81 -62.54
CA VAL A 13 39.71 -45.81 -63.12
C VAL A 13 38.69 -46.26 -62.07
N LYS A 14 39.04 -47.29 -61.29
CA LYS A 14 38.20 -47.81 -60.20
C LYS A 14 38.18 -46.86 -59.01
N ALA A 15 39.29 -46.20 -58.69
CA ALA A 15 39.35 -45.14 -57.69
C ALA A 15 38.39 -43.97 -58.03
N LYS A 16 38.40 -43.53 -59.29
CA LYS A 16 37.49 -42.50 -59.79
C LYS A 16 36.02 -42.93 -59.68
N ALA A 17 35.71 -44.16 -60.10
CA ALA A 17 34.36 -44.70 -60.00
C ALA A 17 33.86 -44.71 -58.54
N VAL A 18 34.67 -45.16 -57.57
CA VAL A 18 34.29 -45.18 -56.14
C VAL A 18 34.08 -43.76 -55.58
N ARG A 19 34.89 -42.78 -56.01
CA ARG A 19 34.70 -41.39 -55.59
C ARG A 19 33.39 -40.80 -56.11
N GLU A 20 33.10 -41.02 -57.39
CA GLU A 20 31.92 -40.46 -58.04
C GLU A 20 30.63 -41.20 -57.64
N SER A 21 30.68 -42.52 -57.47
CA SER A 21 29.47 -43.33 -57.24
C SER A 21 29.12 -43.59 -55.78
N ALA A 22 30.08 -43.50 -54.84
CA ALA A 22 29.83 -43.82 -53.43
C ALA A 22 30.24 -42.68 -52.49
N LEU A 23 31.45 -42.14 -52.64
CA LEU A 23 31.95 -41.10 -51.74
C LEU A 23 31.16 -39.80 -51.89
N PHE A 24 30.86 -39.38 -53.12
CA PHE A 24 30.07 -38.17 -53.39
C PHE A 24 28.70 -38.21 -52.69
N TYR A 25 27.91 -39.26 -52.90
CA TYR A 25 26.59 -39.39 -52.29
C TYR A 25 26.65 -39.56 -50.77
N THR A 26 27.66 -40.25 -50.24
CA THR A 26 27.85 -40.38 -48.79
C THR A 26 28.18 -39.03 -48.15
N ARG A 27 29.02 -38.22 -48.79
CA ARG A 27 29.31 -36.85 -48.32
C ARG A 27 28.10 -35.94 -48.43
N GLN A 28 27.39 -35.98 -49.56
CA GLN A 28 26.16 -35.22 -49.73
C GLN A 28 25.17 -35.55 -48.60
N ARG A 29 24.96 -36.83 -48.32
CA ARG A 29 24.06 -37.25 -47.23
C ARG A 29 24.55 -36.82 -45.85
N THR A 30 25.86 -36.91 -45.61
CA THR A 30 26.46 -36.45 -44.34
C THR A 30 26.28 -34.94 -44.16
N GLN A 31 26.49 -34.16 -45.22
CA GLN A 31 26.29 -32.71 -45.22
C GLN A 31 24.81 -32.35 -44.98
N ASP A 32 23.87 -33.05 -45.61
CA ASP A 32 22.44 -32.84 -45.39
C ASP A 32 22.06 -33.12 -43.93
N LEU A 33 22.54 -34.23 -43.37
CA LEU A 33 22.29 -34.60 -41.97
C LEU A 33 22.91 -33.58 -41.01
N LEU A 34 24.14 -33.14 -41.23
CA LEU A 34 24.78 -32.11 -40.42
C LEU A 34 24.02 -30.78 -40.49
N THR A 35 23.53 -30.41 -41.67
CA THR A 35 22.71 -29.20 -41.86
C THR A 35 21.39 -29.32 -41.09
N GLN A 36 20.72 -30.47 -41.17
CA GLN A 36 19.49 -30.72 -40.43
C GLN A 36 19.72 -30.75 -38.91
N MET A 37 20.85 -31.31 -38.45
CA MET A 37 21.26 -31.26 -37.05
C MET A 37 21.52 -29.82 -36.57
N ALA A 38 22.20 -29.00 -37.38
CA ALA A 38 22.45 -27.61 -37.04
C ALA A 38 21.14 -26.81 -36.89
N VAL A 39 20.18 -26.98 -37.80
CA VAL A 39 18.86 -26.32 -37.74
C VAL A 39 18.06 -26.80 -36.52
N THR A 40 18.07 -28.11 -36.22
CA THR A 40 17.35 -28.64 -35.06
C THR A 40 17.95 -28.20 -33.73
N VAL A 41 19.28 -28.16 -33.61
CA VAL A 41 19.98 -27.62 -32.42
C VAL A 41 19.70 -26.12 -32.26
N GLN A 42 19.75 -25.34 -33.35
CA GLN A 42 19.43 -23.92 -33.32
C GLN A 42 17.97 -23.68 -32.89
N GLY A 43 17.03 -24.46 -33.41
CA GLY A 43 15.62 -24.43 -33.00
C GLY A 43 15.43 -24.78 -31.52
N TYR A 44 16.08 -25.83 -31.03
CA TYR A 44 16.03 -26.20 -29.61
C TYR A 44 16.56 -25.08 -28.71
N LEU A 45 17.72 -24.49 -29.03
CA LEU A 45 18.28 -23.37 -28.26
C LEU A 45 17.36 -22.14 -28.27
N ALA A 46 16.75 -21.82 -29.42
CA ALA A 46 15.78 -20.74 -29.51
C ALA A 46 14.57 -20.99 -28.60
N LEU A 47 14.04 -22.21 -28.58
CA LEU A 47 12.94 -22.59 -27.68
C LEU A 47 13.32 -22.51 -26.20
N VAL A 48 14.54 -22.90 -25.83
CA VAL A 48 15.05 -22.75 -24.45
C VAL A 48 15.11 -21.27 -24.06
N LEU A 49 15.55 -20.40 -24.95
CA LEU A 49 15.58 -18.95 -24.76
C LEU A 49 14.16 -18.38 -24.56
N VAL A 50 13.21 -18.76 -25.42
CA VAL A 50 11.80 -18.34 -25.31
C VAL A 50 11.20 -18.83 -23.99
N LYS A 51 11.43 -20.09 -23.61
CA LYS A 51 10.98 -20.64 -22.32
C LYS A 51 11.53 -19.83 -21.15
N LYS A 52 12.83 -19.52 -21.16
CA LYS A 52 13.47 -18.72 -20.09
C LYS A 52 12.89 -17.30 -20.01
N ASN A 53 12.68 -16.65 -21.16
CA ASN A 53 12.05 -15.33 -21.22
C ASN A 53 10.62 -15.35 -20.67
N ASN A 54 9.84 -16.38 -21.00
CA ASN A 54 8.48 -16.53 -20.47
C ASN A 54 8.46 -16.75 -18.96
N VAL A 55 9.39 -17.53 -18.41
CA VAL A 55 9.51 -17.71 -16.96
C VAL A 55 9.80 -16.37 -16.27
N GLU A 56 10.72 -15.56 -16.81
CA GLU A 56 10.99 -14.23 -16.26
C GLU A 56 9.81 -13.26 -16.43
N LEU A 57 9.07 -13.35 -17.54
CA LEU A 57 7.86 -12.58 -17.75
C LEU A 57 6.78 -12.91 -16.71
N VAL A 58 6.54 -14.21 -16.45
CA VAL A 58 5.60 -14.66 -15.41
C VAL A 58 6.00 -14.12 -14.04
N LYS A 59 7.29 -14.20 -13.67
CA LYS A 59 7.77 -13.62 -12.40
C LYS A 59 7.58 -12.10 -12.32
N ARG A 60 7.72 -11.37 -13.44
CA ARG A 60 7.47 -9.92 -13.47
C ARG A 60 5.98 -9.62 -13.32
N VAL A 61 5.11 -10.37 -14.00
CA VAL A 61 3.65 -10.24 -13.91
C VAL A 61 3.15 -10.56 -12.50
N ASP A 62 3.67 -11.61 -11.85
CA ASP A 62 3.27 -11.99 -10.50
C ASP A 62 3.66 -10.93 -9.46
N ARG A 63 4.87 -10.38 -9.56
CA ARG A 63 5.32 -9.24 -8.73
C ARG A 63 4.48 -7.99 -8.96
N ALA A 64 4.20 -7.66 -10.22
CA ALA A 64 3.38 -6.51 -10.58
C ALA A 64 1.94 -6.67 -10.06
N SER A 65 1.36 -7.87 -10.19
CA SER A 65 0.04 -8.19 -9.67
C SER A 65 -0.04 -8.04 -8.15
N THR A 66 0.94 -8.59 -7.42
CA THR A 66 0.98 -8.47 -5.95
C THR A 66 1.03 -7.01 -5.50
N THR A 67 1.88 -6.20 -6.13
CA THR A 67 2.06 -4.78 -5.77
C THR A 67 0.85 -3.93 -6.17
N THR A 68 0.32 -4.14 -7.38
CA THR A 68 -0.80 -3.36 -7.91
C THR A 68 -2.10 -3.68 -7.17
N VAL A 69 -2.34 -4.95 -6.84
CA VAL A 69 -3.52 -5.37 -6.05
C VAL A 69 -3.42 -4.83 -4.62
N ALA A 70 -2.22 -4.85 -4.01
CA ALA A 70 -2.03 -4.24 -2.68
C ALA A 70 -2.29 -2.73 -2.70
N ALA A 71 -1.77 -2.02 -3.70
CA ALA A 71 -2.02 -0.59 -3.87
C ALA A 71 -3.52 -0.29 -4.10
N LEU A 72 -4.20 -1.08 -4.95
CA LEU A 72 -5.64 -0.96 -5.19
C LEU A 72 -6.46 -1.20 -3.92
N ARG A 73 -6.10 -2.22 -3.12
CA ARG A 73 -6.78 -2.48 -1.84
C ARG A 73 -6.65 -1.28 -0.90
N THR A 74 -5.45 -0.71 -0.76
CA THR A 74 -5.25 0.50 0.05
C THR A 74 -6.06 1.68 -0.48
N ALA A 75 -6.07 1.91 -1.79
CA ALA A 75 -6.84 2.98 -2.41
C ALA A 75 -8.35 2.83 -2.17
N VAL A 76 -8.89 1.61 -2.29
CA VAL A 76 -10.31 1.31 -2.01
C VAL A 76 -10.64 1.55 -0.54
N THR A 77 -9.81 1.09 0.41
CA THR A 77 -10.02 1.32 1.84
C THR A 77 -10.03 2.81 2.16
N VAL A 78 -9.10 3.59 1.60
CA VAL A 78 -9.07 5.05 1.78
C VAL A 78 -10.33 5.70 1.20
N ALA A 79 -10.76 5.31 0.00
CA ALA A 79 -11.97 5.84 -0.62
C ALA A 79 -13.24 5.53 0.21
N GLN A 80 -13.33 4.32 0.78
CA GLN A 80 -14.42 3.95 1.70
C GLN A 80 -14.39 4.79 2.98
N ALA A 81 -13.22 5.00 3.58
CA ALA A 81 -13.06 5.85 4.75
C ALA A 81 -13.50 7.30 4.47
N MET A 82 -13.11 7.87 3.31
CA MET A 82 -13.52 9.21 2.92
C MET A 82 -15.04 9.33 2.69
N THR A 83 -15.67 8.30 2.12
CA THR A 83 -17.12 8.26 1.95
C THR A 83 -17.83 8.25 3.31
N ASN A 84 -17.35 7.44 4.25
CA ASN A 84 -17.89 7.41 5.61
C ASN A 84 -17.69 8.74 6.33
N GLN A 85 -16.52 9.38 6.21
CA GLN A 85 -16.26 10.70 6.78
C GLN A 85 -17.26 11.74 6.24
N ARG A 86 -17.55 11.73 4.93
CA ARG A 86 -18.56 12.62 4.34
C ARG A 86 -19.94 12.39 4.93
N LEU A 87 -20.35 11.13 5.12
CA LEU A 87 -21.65 10.79 5.70
C LEU A 87 -21.77 11.24 7.16
N VAL A 88 -20.72 11.06 7.96
CA VAL A 88 -20.66 11.56 9.34
C VAL A 88 -20.75 13.08 9.39
N LEU A 89 -20.05 13.81 8.51
CA LEU A 89 -20.14 15.27 8.44
C LEU A 89 -21.55 15.75 8.08
N GLN A 90 -22.24 15.05 7.18
CA GLN A 90 -23.64 15.35 6.86
C GLN A 90 -24.56 15.11 8.06
N GLN A 91 -24.34 14.03 8.82
CA GLN A 91 -25.09 13.76 10.05
C GLN A 91 -24.86 14.83 11.14
N ILE A 92 -23.62 15.26 11.35
CA ILE A 92 -23.30 16.35 12.29
C ILE A 92 -24.00 17.65 11.85
N THR A 93 -24.00 17.94 10.55
CA THR A 93 -24.69 19.13 10.01
C THR A 93 -26.20 19.05 10.29
N ALA A 94 -26.83 17.92 9.97
CA ALA A 94 -28.26 17.69 10.24
C ALA A 94 -28.61 17.77 11.73
N LEU A 95 -27.74 17.25 12.60
CA LEU A 95 -27.89 17.31 14.06
C LEU A 95 -27.79 18.75 14.57
N ASN A 96 -26.84 19.54 14.08
CA ASN A 96 -26.71 20.96 14.43
C ASN A 96 -27.92 21.77 13.98
N THR A 97 -28.41 21.56 12.75
CA THR A 97 -29.64 22.21 12.25
C THR A 97 -30.85 21.82 13.11
N THR A 98 -31.01 20.54 13.43
CA THR A 98 -32.11 20.07 14.28
C THR A 98 -32.03 20.68 15.69
N THR A 99 -30.82 20.74 16.26
CA THR A 99 -30.59 21.35 17.58
C THR A 99 -30.91 22.84 17.55
N ALA A 100 -30.46 23.58 16.53
CA ALA A 100 -30.78 24.99 16.36
C ALA A 100 -32.30 25.22 16.23
N ASN A 101 -32.99 24.38 15.45
CA ASN A 101 -34.46 24.44 15.32
C ASN A 101 -35.18 24.12 16.64
N MET A 102 -34.67 23.17 17.42
CA MET A 102 -35.22 22.86 18.75
C MET A 102 -35.00 24.02 19.73
N ILE A 103 -33.83 24.66 19.72
CA ILE A 103 -33.54 25.84 20.56
C ILE A 103 -34.45 27.01 20.16
N ASP A 104 -34.61 27.29 18.87
CA ASP A 104 -35.50 28.35 18.37
C ASP A 104 -36.97 28.06 18.73
N SER A 105 -37.43 26.82 18.53
CA SER A 105 -38.79 26.41 18.91
C SER A 105 -39.00 26.51 20.41
N THR A 106 -38.03 26.09 21.23
CA THR A 106 -38.09 26.21 22.69
C THR A 106 -38.09 27.67 23.12
N GLY A 107 -37.30 28.53 22.47
CA GLY A 107 -37.29 29.98 22.72
C GLY A 107 -38.62 30.65 22.38
N LYS A 108 -39.26 30.26 21.26
CA LYS A 108 -40.61 30.71 20.90
C LYS A 108 -41.66 30.22 21.88
N LEU A 109 -41.60 28.96 22.27
CA LEU A 109 -42.54 28.33 23.22
C LEU A 109 -42.37 28.94 24.63
N LEU A 110 -41.14 29.21 25.05
CA LEU A 110 -40.83 29.99 26.26
C LEU A 110 -41.35 31.41 26.15
N ARG A 111 -41.22 32.10 25.02
CA ARG A 111 -41.75 33.46 24.83
C ARG A 111 -43.29 33.49 24.85
N GLU A 112 -43.96 32.53 24.20
CA GLU A 112 -45.41 32.40 24.25
C GLU A 112 -45.91 32.02 25.65
N GLN A 113 -45.27 31.05 26.31
CA GLN A 113 -45.61 30.68 27.69
C GLN A 113 -45.31 31.81 28.66
N THR A 114 -44.19 32.53 28.50
CA THR A 114 -43.86 33.70 29.33
C THR A 114 -44.83 34.84 29.08
N GLY A 115 -45.28 35.05 27.84
CA GLY A 115 -46.35 36.01 27.50
C GLY A 115 -47.69 35.65 28.13
N LYS A 116 -48.12 34.38 28.04
CA LYS A 116 -49.34 33.88 28.70
C LYS A 116 -49.23 33.88 30.23
N ILE A 117 -48.07 33.56 30.78
CA ILE A 117 -47.78 33.62 32.21
C ILE A 117 -47.78 35.08 32.67
N HIS A 118 -47.27 36.04 31.89
CA HIS A 118 -47.33 37.47 32.22
C HIS A 118 -48.71 38.09 32.00
N GLU A 119 -49.51 37.64 31.03
CA GLU A 119 -50.94 38.01 30.93
C GLU A 119 -51.72 37.51 32.16
N MET A 120 -51.41 36.31 32.68
CA MET A 120 -51.96 35.82 33.95
C MET A 120 -51.32 36.50 35.19
N ALA A 121 -50.05 36.90 35.10
CA ALA A 121 -49.29 37.53 36.18
C ALA A 121 -49.35 39.07 36.18
N ALA A 122 -50.06 39.69 35.23
CA ALA A 122 -50.47 41.10 35.28
C ALA A 122 -51.52 41.36 36.39
N SER A 123 -51.63 40.45 37.35
CA SER A 123 -52.19 40.65 38.68
C SER A 123 -51.15 40.73 39.81
N SER A 124 -49.83 40.84 39.56
CA SER A 124 -48.88 41.22 40.63
C SER A 124 -47.50 41.73 40.22
N THR A 125 -47.08 42.75 40.97
CA THR A 125 -45.85 43.55 41.01
C THR A 125 -44.56 42.72 41.20
N ILE A 126 -43.45 43.06 40.52
CA ILE A 126 -42.16 42.33 40.66
C ILE A 126 -41.35 42.84 41.89
N PRO A 127 -40.92 41.96 42.84
CA PRO A 127 -40.11 42.32 44.00
C PRO A 127 -38.59 42.33 43.74
N LEU A 128 -37.90 43.25 44.39
CA LEU A 128 -36.45 43.55 44.33
C LEU A 128 -35.53 42.34 44.59
N GLU A 129 -35.97 41.35 45.35
CA GLU A 129 -35.20 40.13 45.66
C GLU A 129 -34.90 39.28 44.42
N THR A 130 -35.73 39.41 43.37
CA THR A 130 -35.52 38.71 42.09
C THR A 130 -34.31 39.26 41.33
N LEU A 131 -34.04 40.57 41.46
CA LEU A 131 -32.89 41.21 40.85
C LEU A 131 -31.58 40.84 41.57
N GLN A 132 -31.58 40.74 42.90
CA GLN A 132 -30.39 40.31 43.67
C GLN A 132 -29.99 38.86 43.36
N ARG A 133 -30.96 37.96 43.25
CA ARG A 133 -30.70 36.55 42.92
C ARG A 133 -30.17 36.37 41.49
N ALA A 134 -30.57 37.24 40.56
CA ALA A 134 -30.02 37.24 39.20
C ALA A 134 -28.54 37.63 39.17
N PHE A 135 -28.11 38.59 39.97
CA PHE A 135 -26.68 38.95 40.10
C PHE A 135 -25.86 37.85 40.77
N GLN A 136 -26.39 37.18 41.79
CA GLN A 136 -25.72 36.03 42.42
C GLN A 136 -25.49 34.89 41.41
N ASN A 137 -26.48 34.59 40.58
CA ASN A 137 -26.33 33.58 39.53
C ASN A 137 -25.26 33.95 38.49
N ILE A 138 -25.04 35.24 38.21
CA ILE A 138 -23.98 35.70 37.31
C ILE A 138 -22.60 35.48 37.96
N TYR A 139 -22.45 35.74 39.26
CA TYR A 139 -21.22 35.48 39.99
C TYR A 139 -20.90 33.98 40.08
N ASP A 140 -21.89 33.15 40.39
CA ASP A 140 -21.72 31.69 40.46
C ASP A 140 -21.38 31.10 39.08
N THR A 141 -21.92 31.67 38.01
CA THR A 141 -21.59 31.28 36.63
C THR A 141 -20.13 31.62 36.29
N MET A 142 -19.62 32.74 36.81
CA MET A 142 -18.25 33.19 36.59
C MET A 142 -17.23 32.25 37.25
N ASP A 143 -17.48 31.80 38.48
CA ASP A 143 -16.66 30.80 39.20
C ASP A 143 -16.71 29.42 38.52
N THR A 144 -17.86 29.07 37.95
CA THR A 144 -18.04 27.82 37.20
C THR A 144 -17.19 27.82 35.93
N ILE A 145 -17.07 28.95 35.25
CA ILE A 145 -16.23 29.11 34.04
C ILE A 145 -14.75 28.93 34.36
N ASP A 146 -14.27 29.50 35.46
CA ASP A 146 -12.86 29.37 35.83
C ASP A 146 -12.51 27.95 36.30
N THR A 147 -13.44 27.27 36.97
CA THR A 147 -13.33 25.84 37.26
C THR A 147 -13.31 24.98 35.99
N PHE A 148 -14.09 25.36 34.98
CA PHE A 148 -14.14 24.67 33.68
C PHE A 148 -12.83 24.84 32.89
N LYS A 149 -12.21 26.04 32.92
CA LYS A 149 -10.91 26.28 32.29
C LYS A 149 -9.81 25.43 32.91
N LEU A 150 -9.78 25.28 34.23
CA LEU A 150 -8.78 24.44 34.91
C LEU A 150 -8.93 22.96 34.52
N LYS A 151 -10.16 22.44 34.43
CA LYS A 151 -10.43 21.08 33.95
C LYS A 151 -10.10 20.88 32.47
N ALA A 152 -10.37 21.88 31.63
CA ALA A 152 -10.04 21.85 30.21
C ALA A 152 -8.52 21.84 29.99
N LEU A 153 -7.76 22.61 30.76
CA LEU A 153 -6.30 22.64 30.71
C LEU A 153 -5.68 21.28 31.07
N ASP A 154 -6.28 20.56 32.04
CA ASP A 154 -5.81 19.23 32.42
C ASP A 154 -6.09 18.17 31.33
N SER A 155 -7.27 18.24 30.70
CA SER A 155 -7.62 17.40 29.53
C SER A 155 -6.73 17.69 28.32
N MET A 156 -6.37 18.97 28.09
CA MET A 156 -5.46 19.38 27.04
C MET A 156 -4.04 18.87 27.31
N LYS A 157 -3.57 18.93 28.56
CA LYS A 157 -2.27 18.37 28.97
C LYS A 157 -2.19 16.86 28.72
N GLN A 158 -3.22 16.11 29.11
CA GLN A 158 -3.28 14.66 28.86
C GLN A 158 -3.24 14.32 27.36
N THR A 159 -3.91 15.14 26.54
CA THR A 159 -3.90 15.00 25.08
C THR A 159 -2.48 15.22 24.53
N VAL A 160 -1.80 16.29 24.95
CA VAL A 160 -0.42 16.59 24.53
C VAL A 160 0.56 15.50 24.96
N THR A 161 0.45 14.98 26.18
CA THR A 161 1.30 13.87 26.65
C THR A 161 1.09 12.60 25.83
N THR A 162 -0.16 12.28 25.50
CA THR A 162 -0.49 11.09 24.69
C THR A 162 0.05 11.20 23.27
N LEU A 163 -0.17 12.35 22.61
CA LEU A 163 0.33 12.60 21.26
C LEU A 163 1.86 12.63 21.21
N SER A 164 2.53 13.18 22.23
CA SER A 164 3.99 13.19 22.30
C SER A 164 4.57 11.78 22.43
N GLY A 165 3.92 10.90 23.21
CA GLY A 165 4.32 9.50 23.34
C GLY A 165 4.18 8.70 22.04
N GLU A 166 3.12 8.94 21.26
CA GLU A 166 2.92 8.29 19.97
C GLU A 166 3.90 8.81 18.89
N VAL A 167 4.23 10.09 18.92
CA VAL A 167 5.28 10.65 18.04
C VAL A 167 6.64 10.02 18.35
N GLU A 168 6.98 9.79 19.61
CA GLU A 168 8.25 9.19 19.98
C GLU A 168 8.33 7.69 19.60
N LYS A 169 7.23 6.94 19.74
CA LYS A 169 7.14 5.57 19.21
C LYS A 169 7.29 5.55 17.69
N SER A 170 6.67 6.50 16.98
CA SER A 170 6.78 6.62 15.51
C SER A 170 8.23 6.85 15.07
N LYS A 171 8.99 7.71 15.76
CA LYS A 171 10.43 7.87 15.51
C LYS A 171 11.22 6.57 15.72
N GLY A 172 10.87 5.76 16.72
CA GLY A 172 11.48 4.44 16.94
C GLY A 172 11.17 3.40 15.84
N TYR A 173 10.02 3.51 15.16
CA TYR A 173 9.72 2.70 13.98
C TYR A 173 10.46 3.19 12.73
N ILE A 174 10.60 4.50 12.56
CA ILE A 174 11.36 5.10 11.45
C ILE A 174 12.86 4.77 11.59
N ALA A 175 13.43 4.91 12.78
CA ALA A 175 14.84 4.56 13.04
C ALA A 175 15.13 3.06 12.81
N ARG A 176 14.16 2.16 13.06
CA ARG A 176 14.28 0.73 12.72
C ARG A 176 14.15 0.46 11.23
N ALA A 177 13.30 1.20 10.51
CA ALA A 177 13.18 1.10 9.07
C ALA A 177 14.44 1.63 8.36
N GLU A 178 15.07 2.68 8.88
CA GLU A 178 16.34 3.22 8.41
C GLU A 178 17.54 2.34 8.83
N GLY A 179 17.53 1.77 10.03
CA GLY A 179 18.53 0.80 10.48
C GLY A 179 18.49 -0.52 9.67
N ALA A 180 17.30 -0.97 9.28
CA ALA A 180 17.13 -2.12 8.38
C ALA A 180 17.54 -1.82 6.92
N SER A 181 17.52 -0.54 6.50
CA SER A 181 18.03 -0.14 5.18
C SER A 181 19.56 -0.04 5.17
N GLN A 182 20.19 0.42 6.27
CA GLN A 182 21.65 0.39 6.43
C GLN A 182 22.21 -1.02 6.65
N ALA A 183 21.53 -1.91 7.39
CA ALA A 183 21.93 -3.32 7.54
C ALA A 183 21.81 -4.12 6.22
N LYS A 184 21.02 -3.66 5.25
CA LYS A 184 21.03 -4.20 3.88
C LYS A 184 22.22 -3.71 3.03
N MET A 185 22.85 -2.60 3.42
CA MET A 185 24.08 -2.11 2.78
C MET A 185 25.35 -2.71 3.40
N ALA A 186 25.32 -3.10 4.69
CA ALA A 186 26.37 -3.88 5.35
C ALA A 186 25.96 -5.37 5.43
N GLY A 187 26.08 -6.09 4.32
CA GLY A 187 25.81 -7.54 4.25
C GLY A 187 26.76 -8.37 5.14
N PRO A 188 26.42 -9.65 5.41
CA PRO A 188 27.14 -10.46 6.39
C PRO A 188 28.56 -10.77 5.90
N GLU A 189 29.53 -10.16 6.56
CA GLU A 189 30.82 -10.79 6.74
C GLU A 189 30.62 -12.06 7.59
N THR A 190 31.37 -13.10 7.20
CA THR A 190 31.59 -14.39 7.88
C THR A 190 30.63 -15.54 7.53
N SER A 191 31.18 -16.52 6.81
CA SER A 191 31.12 -17.90 7.30
C SER A 191 32.48 -18.58 7.02
N PRO A 192 33.22 -18.96 8.09
CA PRO A 192 34.49 -19.64 8.00
C PRO A 192 34.24 -21.13 7.76
N LEU A 193 34.38 -21.57 6.51
CA LEU A 193 34.39 -22.99 6.18
C LEU A 193 35.47 -23.26 5.13
N LEU A 194 36.71 -22.96 5.52
CA LEU A 194 37.89 -23.31 4.73
C LEU A 194 39.05 -23.76 5.63
N THR A 195 38.79 -24.72 6.52
CA THR A 195 39.85 -25.50 7.18
C THR A 195 39.30 -26.87 7.57
N LEU A 196 39.39 -27.84 6.65
CA LEU A 196 39.53 -29.28 6.92
C LEU A 196 39.56 -30.04 5.59
N GLU A 197 40.71 -30.03 4.93
CA GLU A 197 41.28 -31.18 4.22
C GLU A 197 42.72 -30.83 3.83
N GLY A 198 43.67 -31.60 4.34
CA GLY A 198 45.12 -31.39 4.29
C GLY A 198 45.78 -32.08 5.47
#